data_AF-A0A954B7R5-F1
#
_entry.id   AF-A0A954B7R5-F1
#
_cell.length_a   1.000
_cell.length_b   1.000
_cell.length_c   1.000
_cell.angle_alpha   90.00
_cell.angle_beta   90.00
_cell.angle_gamma   90.00
#
_symmetry.space_group_name_H-M   'P 1'
#
loop_
_entity.id
_entity.type
_entity.pdbx_description
1 polymer ?
#
loop_
_entity_poly.entity_id
_entity_poly.type
_entity_poly.pdbx_seq_one_letter_code
_entity_poly.pdbx_strand_id
1 'polypeptide(L)'
;IGQFMASHYVRHYDLPLAQAGYSIAFIMGVGGAVGMPAGGIVSDWVSKRSLAFAPRCAGFIAALSIPFAIVGCLAPTLEISILAFFIYSIIVHSYLGPTFSTFLSLSPARLRGAMSALLLVGMNLVGFGIGPQLTGIISDVFNARGIEEPLRYAMLLMTFFLLLSAIFYFIASTTTNKDAESDEAE
;
A
#
# COMPACT_ATOMS: atom_id res chain seq x y z
N ILE A 1 -7.22 -3.36 -3.42
CA ILE A 1 -6.95 -4.81 -3.22
C ILE A 1 -7.74 -5.36 -2.03
N GLY A 2 -7.48 -4.95 -0.78
CA GLY A 2 -8.12 -5.52 0.42
C GLY A 2 -9.66 -5.58 0.38
N GLN A 3 -10.33 -4.50 -0.05
CA GLN A 3 -11.81 -4.43 -0.10
C GLN A 3 -12.45 -5.46 -1.04
N PHE A 4 -11.73 -5.92 -2.07
CA PHE A 4 -12.25 -6.88 -3.06
C PHE A 4 -11.71 -8.29 -2.86
N MET A 5 -10.83 -8.54 -1.87
CA MET A 5 -10.29 -9.88 -1.60
C MET A 5 -11.41 -10.89 -1.30
N ALA A 6 -12.45 -10.49 -0.55
CA ALA A 6 -13.58 -11.37 -0.24
C ALA A 6 -14.29 -11.81 -1.52
N SER A 7 -14.63 -10.83 -2.35
CA SER A 7 -15.28 -11.11 -3.63
C SER A 7 -14.39 -11.90 -4.58
N HIS A 8 -13.07 -11.71 -4.54
CA HIS A 8 -12.12 -12.49 -5.33
C HIS A 8 -12.13 -13.95 -4.87
N TYR A 9 -12.04 -14.23 -3.57
CA TYR A 9 -12.07 -15.60 -3.05
C TYR A 9 -13.39 -16.32 -3.28
N VAL A 10 -14.51 -15.62 -3.11
CA VAL A 10 -15.84 -16.19 -3.36
C VAL A 10 -16.05 -16.47 -4.85
N ARG A 11 -15.56 -15.62 -5.76
CA ARG A 11 -15.82 -15.76 -7.21
C ARG A 11 -14.81 -16.63 -7.95
N HIS A 12 -13.55 -16.64 -7.52
CA HIS A 12 -12.46 -17.32 -8.24
C HIS A 12 -12.16 -18.70 -7.67
N TYR A 13 -12.27 -18.86 -6.35
CA TYR A 13 -11.97 -20.13 -5.66
C TYR A 13 -13.23 -20.78 -5.08
N ASP A 14 -14.42 -20.26 -5.41
CA ASP A 14 -15.73 -20.73 -4.92
C ASP A 14 -15.80 -20.89 -3.39
N LEU A 15 -15.07 -20.05 -2.64
CA LEU A 15 -15.07 -20.14 -1.18
C LEU A 15 -16.42 -19.71 -0.60
N PRO A 16 -16.92 -20.42 0.43
CA PRO A 16 -17.98 -19.90 1.28
C PRO A 16 -17.60 -18.53 1.85
N LEU A 17 -18.54 -17.59 1.85
CA LEU A 17 -18.30 -16.20 2.30
C LEU A 17 -17.70 -16.12 3.71
N ALA A 18 -18.12 -17.00 4.62
CA ALA A 18 -17.57 -17.09 5.97
C ALA A 18 -16.07 -17.43 5.97
N GLN A 19 -15.66 -18.40 5.15
CA GLN A 19 -14.25 -18.81 5.05
C GLN A 19 -13.39 -17.74 4.37
N ALA A 20 -13.93 -17.05 3.36
CA ALA A 20 -13.28 -15.88 2.77
C ALA A 20 -13.08 -14.78 3.83
N GLY A 21 -14.08 -14.55 4.68
CA GLY A 21 -14.01 -13.63 5.82
C GLY A 21 -12.90 -13.98 6.80
N TYR A 22 -12.79 -15.24 7.24
CA TYR A 22 -11.72 -15.68 8.13
C TYR A 22 -10.33 -15.50 7.51
N SER A 23 -10.19 -15.82 6.22
CA SER A 23 -8.93 -15.66 5.49
C SER A 23 -8.49 -14.20 5.45
N ILE A 24 -9.41 -13.27 5.22
CA ILE A 24 -9.11 -11.83 5.18
C ILE A 24 -8.84 -11.29 6.58
N ALA A 25 -9.59 -11.72 7.59
CA ALA A 25 -9.34 -11.35 8.98
C ALA A 25 -7.92 -11.77 9.40
N PHE A 26 -7.48 -12.95 8.98
CA PHE A 26 -6.11 -13.40 9.19
C PHE A 26 -5.11 -12.54 8.41
N ILE A 27 -5.30 -12.39 7.10
CA ILE A 27 -4.38 -11.64 6.21
C ILE A 27 -4.22 -10.18 6.66
N MET A 28 -5.33 -9.47 6.83
CA MET A 28 -5.32 -8.03 7.14
C MET A 28 -5.16 -7.78 8.64
N GLY A 29 -5.80 -8.58 9.49
CA GLY A 29 -5.71 -8.42 10.94
C GLY A 29 -4.32 -8.73 11.46
N VAL A 30 -3.82 -9.95 11.21
CA VAL A 30 -2.48 -10.35 11.68
C VAL A 30 -1.40 -9.63 10.88
N GLY A 31 -1.55 -9.55 9.55
CA GLY A 31 -0.57 -8.87 8.70
C GLY A 31 -0.44 -7.38 9.02
N GLY A 32 -1.55 -6.70 9.30
CA GLY A 32 -1.55 -5.30 9.74
C GLY A 32 -0.97 -5.12 11.15
N ALA A 33 -1.32 -6.01 12.09
CA ALA A 33 -0.80 -5.98 13.45
C ALA A 33 0.73 -6.18 13.53
N VAL A 34 1.30 -6.96 12.61
CA VAL A 34 2.76 -7.13 12.50
C VAL A 34 3.40 -6.01 11.68
N GLY A 35 2.80 -5.65 10.56
CA GLY A 35 3.35 -4.68 9.61
C GLY A 35 3.42 -3.26 10.16
N MET A 36 2.37 -2.77 10.86
CA MET A 36 2.38 -1.40 11.36
C MET A 36 3.51 -1.13 12.38
N PRO A 37 3.70 -1.94 13.44
CA PRO A 37 4.81 -1.75 14.37
C PRO A 37 6.18 -1.89 13.69
N ALA A 38 6.33 -2.87 12.78
CA ALA A 38 7.57 -3.05 12.02
C ALA A 38 7.90 -1.79 11.20
N GLY A 39 6.90 -1.22 10.51
CA GLY A 39 7.03 0.05 9.80
C GLY A 39 7.41 1.22 10.68
N GLY A 40 6.83 1.32 11.89
CA GLY A 40 7.20 2.33 12.89
C GLY A 40 8.65 2.22 13.34
N ILE A 41 9.12 1.02 13.67
CA ILE A 41 10.51 0.77 14.07
C ILE A 41 11.48 1.10 12.93
N VAL A 42 11.16 0.67 11.71
CA VAL A 42 11.94 1.01 10.51
C VAL A 42 11.99 2.53 10.33
N SER A 43 10.84 3.20 10.45
CA SER A 43 10.77 4.66 10.36
C SER A 43 11.67 5.35 11.38
N ASP A 44 11.54 5.02 12.66
CA ASP A 44 12.34 5.65 13.72
C ASP A 44 13.84 5.45 13.54
N TRP A 45 14.24 4.30 12.98
CA TRP A 45 15.63 4.03 12.64
C TRP A 45 16.11 4.86 11.44
N VAL A 46 15.29 4.95 10.39
CA VAL A 46 15.57 5.67 9.16
C VAL A 46 15.65 7.19 9.39
N SER A 47 14.72 7.75 10.17
CA SER A 47 14.62 9.19 10.43
C SER A 47 15.79 9.75 11.23
N LYS A 48 16.53 8.90 11.94
CA LYS A 48 17.77 9.27 12.63
C LYS A 48 18.99 9.37 11.71
N ARG A 49 18.91 8.81 10.49
CA ARG A 49 20.05 8.77 9.55
C ARG A 49 20.02 9.90 8.53
N SER A 50 18.90 10.15 7.88
CA SER A 50 18.77 11.21 6.86
C SER A 50 17.31 11.45 6.49
N LEU A 51 16.97 12.70 6.22
CA LEU A 51 15.65 13.13 5.74
C LEU A 51 15.27 12.45 4.41
N ALA A 52 16.24 12.17 3.54
CA ALA A 52 16.01 11.52 2.25
C ALA A 52 15.81 10.00 2.35
N PHE A 53 16.19 9.38 3.47
CA PHE A 53 16.16 7.93 3.60
C PHE A 53 14.74 7.40 3.88
N ALA A 54 13.90 8.18 4.56
CA ALA A 54 12.49 7.85 4.84
C ALA A 54 11.64 7.65 3.56
N PRO A 55 11.60 8.61 2.61
CA PRO A 55 10.88 8.41 1.36
C PRO A 55 11.48 7.28 0.52
N ARG A 56 12.80 7.07 0.57
CA ARG A 56 13.45 5.97 -0.14
C ARG A 56 13.00 4.60 0.38
N CYS A 57 12.91 4.44 1.71
CA CYS A 57 12.38 3.24 2.34
C CYS A 57 10.91 2.99 1.97
N ALA A 58 10.07 4.03 1.96
CA ALA A 58 8.69 3.91 1.49
C ALA A 58 8.60 3.43 0.03
N GLY A 59 9.48 3.94 -0.84
CA GLY A 59 9.59 3.50 -2.23
C GLY A 59 9.98 2.03 -2.37
N PHE A 60 10.95 1.57 -1.58
CA PHE A 60 11.33 0.14 -1.55
C PHE A 60 10.21 -0.75 -1.02
N ILE A 61 9.50 -0.34 0.03
CA ILE A 61 8.35 -1.08 0.57
C ILE A 61 7.26 -1.21 -0.49
N ALA A 62 6.92 -0.11 -1.17
CA ALA A 62 5.95 -0.11 -2.26
C ALA A 62 6.38 -1.04 -3.40
N ALA A 63 7.64 -0.95 -3.85
CA ALA A 63 8.17 -1.81 -4.90
C ALA A 63 8.19 -3.30 -4.51
N LEU A 64 8.58 -3.61 -3.28
CA LEU A 64 8.64 -4.98 -2.76
C LEU A 64 7.24 -5.59 -2.63
N SER A 65 6.21 -4.79 -2.38
CA SER A 65 4.83 -5.28 -2.27
C SER A 65 4.24 -5.75 -3.60
N ILE A 66 4.71 -5.22 -4.73
CA ILE A 66 4.18 -5.50 -6.09
C ILE A 66 4.21 -7.00 -6.44
N PRO A 67 5.34 -7.73 -6.37
CA PRO A 67 5.36 -9.15 -6.74
C PRO A 67 4.39 -9.98 -5.89
N PHE A 68 4.26 -9.68 -4.59
CA PHE A 68 3.32 -10.39 -3.73
C PHE A 68 1.86 -10.06 -4.04
N ALA A 69 1.55 -8.84 -4.44
CA ALA A 69 0.23 -8.48 -4.94
C ALA A 69 -0.12 -9.21 -6.25
N ILE A 70 0.84 -9.30 -7.18
CA ILE A 70 0.67 -10.03 -8.46
C ILE A 70 0.45 -11.52 -8.20
N VAL A 71 1.33 -12.15 -7.41
CA VAL A 71 1.22 -13.57 -7.05
C VAL A 71 -0.09 -13.82 -6.31
N GLY A 72 -0.49 -12.96 -5.37
CA GLY A 72 -1.76 -13.08 -4.66
C GLY A 72 -2.97 -13.09 -5.60
N CYS A 73 -2.96 -12.25 -6.63
CA CYS A 73 -4.05 -12.17 -7.60
C CYS A 73 -4.05 -13.33 -8.62
N LEU A 74 -2.88 -13.83 -9.03
CA LEU A 74 -2.72 -14.83 -10.10
C LEU A 74 -2.40 -16.24 -9.59
N ALA A 75 -2.46 -16.46 -8.28
CA ALA A 75 -2.13 -17.75 -7.69
C ALA A 75 -3.03 -18.87 -8.26
N PRO A 76 -2.47 -20.06 -8.55
CA PRO A 76 -3.27 -21.19 -9.04
C PRO A 76 -4.05 -21.90 -7.92
N THR A 77 -3.67 -21.66 -6.66
CA THR A 77 -4.27 -22.31 -5.48
C THR A 77 -4.54 -21.30 -4.40
N LEU A 78 -5.60 -21.51 -3.64
CA LEU A 78 -6.00 -20.66 -2.51
C LEU A 78 -4.86 -20.43 -1.51
N GLU A 79 -4.12 -21.48 -1.15
CA GLU A 79 -3.06 -21.41 -0.13
C GLU A 79 -1.93 -20.45 -0.53
N ILE A 80 -1.49 -20.53 -1.79
CA ILE A 80 -0.49 -19.61 -2.36
C ILE A 80 -1.04 -18.17 -2.38
N SER A 81 -2.32 -18.00 -2.74
CA SER A 81 -2.95 -16.67 -2.73
C SER A 81 -2.97 -16.06 -1.33
N ILE A 82 -3.40 -16.83 -0.33
CA ILE A 82 -3.46 -16.40 1.08
C ILE A 82 -2.06 -16.06 1.59
N LEU A 83 -1.07 -16.91 1.35
CA LEU A 83 0.31 -16.66 1.79
C LEU A 83 0.91 -15.41 1.13
N ALA A 84 0.74 -15.26 -0.18
CA ALA A 84 1.22 -14.10 -0.91
C ALA A 84 0.53 -12.81 -0.43
N PHE A 85 -0.79 -12.82 -0.25
CA PHE A 85 -1.51 -11.67 0.28
C PHE A 85 -1.21 -11.38 1.75
N PHE A 86 -0.87 -12.39 2.55
CA PHE A 86 -0.40 -12.21 3.93
C PHE A 86 0.94 -11.47 3.97
N ILE A 87 1.92 -11.90 3.17
CA ILE A 87 3.21 -11.22 3.06
C ILE A 87 3.03 -9.81 2.50
N TYR A 88 2.23 -9.66 1.43
CA TYR A 88 1.83 -8.35 0.90
C TYR A 88 1.24 -7.46 1.99
N SER A 89 0.34 -7.99 2.83
CA SER A 89 -0.29 -7.24 3.92
C SER A 89 0.73 -6.70 4.92
N ILE A 90 1.70 -7.53 5.33
CA ILE A 90 2.76 -7.08 6.25
C ILE A 90 3.58 -5.95 5.63
N ILE A 91 4.03 -6.14 4.39
CA ILE A 91 4.87 -5.16 3.69
C ILE A 91 4.08 -3.86 3.48
N VAL A 92 2.88 -3.95 2.92
CA VAL A 92 2.10 -2.76 2.58
C VAL A 92 1.70 -2.00 3.82
N HIS A 93 1.42 -2.62 4.98
CA HIS A 93 1.11 -1.88 6.20
C HIS A 93 2.36 -1.25 6.85
N SER A 94 3.56 -1.76 6.56
CA SER A 94 4.82 -1.19 7.05
C SER A 94 5.13 0.19 6.44
N TYR A 95 4.48 0.58 5.34
CA TYR A 95 4.74 1.85 4.66
C TYR A 95 4.34 3.08 5.49
N LEU A 96 3.38 2.93 6.41
CA LEU A 96 2.80 4.07 7.12
C LEU A 96 3.86 4.83 7.92
N GLY A 97 4.77 4.13 8.61
CA GLY A 97 5.81 4.76 9.41
C GLY A 97 6.67 5.73 8.60
N PRO A 98 7.43 5.25 7.58
CA PRO A 98 8.30 6.10 6.79
C PRO A 98 7.57 7.26 6.09
N THR A 99 6.34 7.05 5.63
CA THR A 99 5.51 8.11 5.05
C THR A 99 5.18 9.19 6.09
N PHE A 100 4.67 8.82 7.26
CA PHE A 100 4.37 9.77 8.33
C PHE A 100 5.62 10.52 8.77
N SER A 101 6.76 9.85 8.91
CA SER A 101 7.98 10.54 9.30
C SER A 101 8.47 11.54 8.26
N THR A 102 8.35 11.22 6.96
CA THR A 102 8.74 12.16 5.89
C THR A 102 7.87 13.42 5.92
N PHE A 103 6.55 13.25 6.07
CA PHE A 103 5.63 14.38 6.16
C PHE A 103 5.87 15.23 7.41
N LEU A 104 6.08 14.57 8.56
CA LEU A 104 6.28 15.26 9.83
C LEU A 104 7.65 15.94 9.94
N SER A 105 8.68 15.43 9.26
CA SER A 105 10.01 16.06 9.24
C SER A 105 10.03 17.35 8.41
N LEU A 106 9.25 17.41 7.34
CA LEU A 106 9.07 18.62 6.52
C LEU A 106 8.11 19.64 7.16
N SER A 107 7.41 19.26 8.22
CA SER A 107 6.39 20.08 8.87
C SER A 107 6.96 20.85 10.06
N PRO A 108 6.72 22.18 10.16
CA PRO A 108 7.04 22.95 11.35
C PRO A 108 6.37 22.35 12.59
N ALA A 109 7.07 22.36 13.74
CA ALA A 109 6.61 21.69 14.97
C ALA A 109 5.19 22.09 15.39
N ARG A 110 4.81 23.36 15.23
CA ARG A 110 3.47 23.89 15.52
C ARG A 110 2.36 23.32 14.64
N LEU A 111 2.67 22.91 13.40
CA LEU A 111 1.71 22.48 12.40
C LEU A 111 1.63 20.95 12.25
N ARG A 112 2.45 20.17 12.97
CA ARG A 112 2.47 18.70 12.87
C ARG A 112 1.10 18.05 13.09
N GLY A 113 0.29 18.59 13.99
CA GLY A 113 -1.09 18.13 14.21
C GLY A 113 -1.99 18.36 12.98
N ALA A 114 -1.92 19.53 12.35
CA ALA A 114 -2.68 19.82 11.13
C ALA A 114 -2.19 19.00 9.92
N MET A 115 -0.87 18.83 9.78
CA MET A 115 -0.27 18.10 8.67
C MET A 115 -0.56 16.60 8.73
N SER A 116 -0.51 15.99 9.93
CA SER A 116 -0.93 14.59 10.11
C SER A 116 -2.42 14.39 9.84
N ALA A 117 -3.27 15.34 10.22
CA ALA A 117 -4.70 15.31 9.88
C ALA A 117 -4.92 15.40 8.36
N LEU A 118 -4.25 16.32 7.66
CA LEU A 118 -4.33 16.45 6.20
C LEU A 118 -3.83 15.18 5.49
N LEU A 119 -2.72 14.60 5.97
CA LEU A 119 -2.20 13.33 5.44
C LEU A 119 -3.24 12.22 5.61
N LEU A 120 -3.83 12.09 6.80
CA LEU A 120 -4.81 11.06 7.09
C LEU A 120 -6.09 11.25 6.25
N VAL A 121 -6.55 12.49 6.09
CA VAL A 121 -7.69 12.82 5.22
C VAL A 121 -7.38 12.45 3.78
N GLY A 122 -6.20 12.81 3.27
CA GLY A 122 -5.77 12.45 1.92
C GLY A 122 -5.69 10.93 1.71
N MET A 123 -5.08 10.22 2.66
CA MET A 123 -5.00 8.75 2.65
C MET A 123 -6.38 8.10 2.65
N ASN A 124 -7.31 8.59 3.47
CA ASN A 124 -8.65 8.01 3.55
C ASN A 124 -9.52 8.35 2.34
N LEU A 125 -9.55 9.62 1.94
CA LEU A 125 -10.39 10.07 0.83
C LEU A 125 -9.92 9.50 -0.51
N VAL A 126 -8.61 9.53 -0.77
CA VAL A 126 -8.05 9.02 -2.03
C VAL A 126 -7.87 7.51 -1.98
N GLY A 127 -7.24 7.00 -0.93
CA GLY A 127 -6.92 5.57 -0.82
C GLY A 127 -8.15 4.71 -0.60
N PHE A 128 -8.94 4.99 0.43
CA PHE A 128 -10.14 4.20 0.77
C PHE A 128 -11.41 4.66 0.06
N GLY A 129 -11.50 5.93 -0.35
CA GLY A 129 -12.62 6.44 -1.14
C GLY A 129 -12.48 6.13 -2.63
N ILE A 130 -11.50 6.75 -3.30
CA ILE A 130 -11.34 6.65 -4.75
C ILE A 130 -10.85 5.25 -5.18
N GLY A 131 -9.94 4.64 -4.42
CA GLY A 131 -9.33 3.35 -4.77
C GLY A 131 -10.34 2.23 -5.07
N PRO A 132 -11.24 1.88 -4.14
CA PRO A 132 -12.25 0.84 -4.37
C PRO A 132 -13.22 1.21 -5.49
N GLN A 133 -13.63 2.48 -5.57
CA GLN A 133 -14.55 2.95 -6.61
C GLN A 133 -13.96 2.77 -8.00
N LEU A 134 -12.70 3.19 -8.21
CA LEU A 134 -12.00 2.97 -9.47
C LEU A 134 -11.86 1.48 -9.78
N THR A 135 -11.56 0.65 -8.77
CA THR A 135 -11.43 -0.81 -8.95
C THR A 135 -12.74 -1.42 -9.44
N GLY A 136 -13.87 -0.99 -8.86
CA GLY A 136 -15.21 -1.39 -9.27
C GLY A 136 -15.52 -0.98 -10.72
N ILE A 137 -15.31 0.30 -11.06
CA ILE A 137 -15.53 0.81 -12.43
C ILE A 137 -14.68 0.05 -13.46
N ILE A 138 -13.40 -0.20 -13.15
CA ILE A 138 -12.52 -0.97 -14.04
C ILE A 138 -13.04 -2.40 -14.20
N SER A 139 -13.46 -3.05 -13.12
CA SER A 139 -14.08 -4.38 -13.17
C SER A 139 -15.35 -4.37 -14.02
N ASP A 140 -16.21 -3.36 -13.91
CA ASP A 140 -17.44 -3.26 -14.70
C ASP A 140 -17.15 -3.05 -16.19
N VAL A 141 -16.14 -2.23 -16.52
CA VAL A 141 -15.67 -2.03 -17.90
C VAL A 141 -15.09 -3.33 -18.47
N PHE A 142 -14.32 -4.07 -17.68
CA PHE A 142 -13.77 -5.37 -18.11
C PHE A 142 -14.87 -6.40 -18.33
N ASN A 143 -15.87 -6.43 -17.46
CA ASN A 143 -17.04 -7.29 -17.61
C ASN A 143 -17.83 -6.95 -18.88
N ALA A 144 -18.06 -5.66 -19.16
CA ALA A 144 -18.75 -5.19 -20.36
C ALA A 144 -17.99 -5.53 -21.67
N ARG A 145 -16.67 -5.72 -21.59
CA ARG A 145 -15.81 -6.15 -22.71
C ARG A 145 -15.69 -7.67 -22.84
N GLY A 146 -16.38 -8.44 -21.99
CA GLY A 146 -16.34 -9.91 -22.02
C GLY A 146 -15.04 -10.53 -21.52
N ILE A 147 -14.26 -9.80 -20.69
CA ILE A 147 -13.03 -10.33 -20.09
C ILE A 147 -13.42 -11.34 -19.01
N GLU A 148 -12.87 -12.56 -19.09
CA GLU A 148 -13.00 -13.57 -18.04
C GLU A 148 -12.35 -13.08 -16.73
N GLU A 149 -13.04 -13.25 -15.60
CA GLU A 149 -12.57 -12.82 -14.27
C GLU A 149 -12.19 -11.32 -14.17
N PRO A 150 -13.15 -10.41 -14.47
CA PRO A 150 -12.88 -8.98 -14.59
C PRO A 150 -12.33 -8.36 -13.30
N LEU A 151 -12.77 -8.84 -12.14
CA LEU A 151 -12.32 -8.34 -10.86
C LEU A 151 -10.84 -8.67 -10.59
N ARG A 152 -10.38 -9.87 -10.98
CA ARG A 152 -8.99 -10.29 -10.81
C ARG A 152 -8.04 -9.38 -11.61
N TYR A 153 -8.41 -9.11 -12.87
CA TYR A 153 -7.65 -8.21 -13.72
C TYR A 153 -7.74 -6.75 -13.28
N ALA A 154 -8.87 -6.30 -12.73
CA ALA A 154 -8.97 -4.97 -12.14
C ALA A 154 -8.04 -4.80 -10.93
N MET A 155 -7.93 -5.82 -10.07
CA MET A 155 -7.00 -5.83 -8.93
C MET A 155 -5.53 -5.83 -9.38
N LEU A 156 -5.20 -6.55 -10.46
CA LEU A 156 -3.87 -6.52 -11.07
C LEU A 156 -3.56 -5.13 -11.64
N LEU A 157 -4.51 -4.51 -12.35
CA LEU A 157 -4.33 -3.15 -12.87
C LEU A 157 -4.08 -2.15 -11.72
N MET A 158 -4.77 -2.31 -10.60
CA MET A 158 -4.54 -1.50 -9.40
C MET A 158 -3.15 -1.68 -8.79
N THR A 159 -2.50 -2.81 -9.02
CA THR A 159 -1.13 -3.05 -8.55
C THR A 159 -0.12 -2.13 -9.26
N PHE A 160 -0.41 -1.68 -10.50
CA PHE A 160 0.44 -0.69 -11.18
C PHE A 160 0.46 0.68 -10.49
N PHE A 161 -0.58 1.04 -9.73
CA PHE A 161 -0.55 2.27 -8.92
C PHE A 161 0.46 2.19 -7.77
N LEU A 162 0.81 0.98 -7.30
CA LEU A 162 1.89 0.79 -6.33
C LEU A 162 3.26 1.06 -6.97
N LEU A 163 3.43 0.71 -8.25
CA LEU A 163 4.64 1.08 -9.01
C LEU A 163 4.75 2.59 -9.17
N LEU A 164 3.65 3.26 -9.53
CA LEU A 164 3.61 4.71 -9.63
C LEU A 164 3.90 5.38 -8.27
N SER A 165 3.36 4.84 -7.18
CA SER A 165 3.67 5.28 -5.82
C SER A 165 5.15 5.11 -5.49
N ALA A 166 5.75 3.96 -5.82
CA ALA A 166 7.18 3.74 -5.61
C ALA A 166 8.03 4.77 -6.36
N ILE A 167 7.71 5.07 -7.62
CA ILE A 167 8.38 6.10 -8.42
C ILE A 167 8.27 7.47 -7.74
N PHE A 168 7.08 7.88 -7.30
CA PHE A 168 6.91 9.15 -6.60
C PHE A 168 7.71 9.23 -5.30
N TYR A 169 7.79 8.15 -4.54
CA TYR A 169 8.62 8.09 -3.34
C TYR A 169 10.12 8.19 -3.66
N PHE A 170 10.58 7.57 -4.74
CA PHE A 170 11.97 7.73 -5.18
C PHE A 170 12.26 9.15 -5.65
N ILE A 171 11.36 9.78 -6.41
CA ILE A 171 11.50 11.19 -6.80
C ILE A 171 11.55 12.08 -5.57
N ALA A 172 10.63 11.91 -4.62
CA ALA A 172 10.60 12.65 -3.36
C ALA A 172 11.93 12.50 -2.60
N SER A 173 12.50 11.28 -2.55
CA SER A 173 13.80 11.05 -1.91
C SER A 173 14.94 11.85 -2.54
N THR A 174 14.92 12.04 -3.87
CA THR A 174 15.95 12.85 -4.55
C THR A 174 15.76 14.34 -4.35
N THR A 175 14.51 14.81 -4.24
CA THR A 175 14.22 16.22 -3.97
C THR A 175 14.61 16.58 -2.54
N THR A 176 14.21 15.77 -1.55
CA THR A 176 14.56 16.00 -0.15
C THR A 176 16.07 15.99 0.08
N ASN A 177 16.83 15.20 -0.67
CA ASN A 177 18.30 15.20 -0.57
C ASN A 177 18.91 16.52 -1.10
N LYS A 178 18.36 17.07 -2.19
CA LYS A 178 18.81 18.34 -2.77
C LYS A 178 18.49 19.53 -1.87
N ASP A 179 17.30 19.52 -1.27
CA ASP A 179 16.87 20.60 -0.36
C ASP A 179 17.72 20.61 0.93
N ALA A 180 18.11 19.43 1.44
CA ALA A 180 19.02 19.33 2.58
C ALA A 180 20.44 19.83 2.26
N GLU A 181 20.96 19.54 1.05
CA GLU A 181 22.27 20.02 0.60
C GLU A 181 22.28 21.54 0.38
N SER A 182 21.17 22.17 -0.02
CA SER A 182 21.09 23.63 -0.17
C SER A 182 21.04 24.37 1.16
N ASP A 183 20.35 23.83 2.17
CA ASP A 183 20.28 24.42 3.51
C ASP A 183 21.62 24.33 4.26
N GLU A 184 22.45 23.31 3.99
CA GLU A 184 23.81 23.19 4.57
C GLU A 184 24.83 24.14 3.91
N ALA A 185 24.51 24.66 2.72
CA ALA A 185 25.39 25.55 1.94
C ALA A 185 25.17 27.04 2.25
N GLU A 186 24.12 27.40 2.99
CA GLU A 186 23.76 28.77 3.40
C GLU A 186 24.22 29.08 4.84
#